data_AF-A0A847LSN1-F1
#
_entry.id   AF-A0A847LSN1-F1
#
_cell.length_a   1.000
_cell.length_b   1.000
_cell.length_c   1.000
_cell.angle_alpha   90.00
_cell.angle_beta   90.00
_cell.angle_gamma   90.00
#
_symmetry.space_group_name_H-M   'P 1'
#
loop_
_entity.id
_entity.type
_entity.pdbx_description
1 polymer ?
#
loop_
_entity_poly.entity_id
_entity_poly.type
_entity_poly.pdbx_seq_one_letter_code
_entity_poly.pdbx_strand_id
1 'polypeptide(L)' 'LKIKNKGGYTVAQDEKSSIVWGMPKAAIDNKAACEVMSLESMINIIKKYSLS' A
#
# COMPACT_ATOMS: atom_id res chain seq x y z
N LEU A 1 7.51 7.94 -4.77
CA LEU A 1 6.72 8.49 -5.92
C LEU A 1 6.96 7.83 -7.27
N LYS A 2 8.17 7.35 -7.61
CA LYS A 2 8.49 6.82 -8.96
C LYS A 2 7.50 5.77 -9.50
N ILE A 3 7.02 4.85 -8.66
CA ILE A 3 6.06 3.80 -9.06
C ILE A 3 4.71 4.43 -9.42
N LYS A 4 4.12 5.21 -8.50
CA LYS A 4 2.84 5.90 -8.70
C LYS A 4 2.84 6.83 -9.92
N ASN A 5 3.92 7.60 -10.11
CA ASN A 5 4.04 8.52 -11.25
C ASN A 5 4.19 7.81 -12.61
N LYS A 6 4.59 6.54 -12.61
CA LYS A 6 4.63 5.69 -13.81
C LYS A 6 3.33 4.90 -14.04
N GLY A 7 2.26 5.25 -13.32
CA GLY A 7 0.96 4.55 -13.41
C GLY A 7 0.89 3.26 -12.57
N GLY A 8 1.91 2.95 -11.78
CA GLY A 8 1.89 1.79 -10.90
C GLY A 8 0.91 1.97 -9.74
N TYR A 9 0.12 0.93 -9.47
CA TYR A 9 -0.77 0.89 -8.31
C TYR A 9 0.01 0.54 -7.05
N THR A 10 -0.13 1.33 -6.00
CA THR A 10 0.63 1.17 -4.76
C THR A 10 -0.30 1.19 -3.56
N VAL A 11 -0.03 0.33 -2.59
CA VAL A 11 -0.81 0.22 -1.35
C VAL A 11 0.13 0.33 -0.16
N ALA A 12 -0.35 0.91 0.94
CA ALA A 12 0.35 0.93 2.23
C ALA A 12 -0.48 0.18 3.28
N GLN A 13 0.20 -0.50 4.20
CA GLN A 13 -0.45 -1.12 5.35
C GLN A 13 -1.03 -0.03 6.25
N ASP A 14 -2.12 -0.30 6.96
CA ASP A 14 -2.67 0.60 7.96
C ASP A 14 -1.93 0.51 9.30
N GLU A 15 -2.12 1.51 10.16
CA GLU A 15 -1.46 1.57 11.47
C GLU A 15 -1.94 0.46 12.40
N LYS A 16 -3.23 0.15 12.36
CA LYS A 16 -3.89 -0.81 13.26
C LYS A 16 -3.32 -2.22 13.11
N SER A 17 -3.03 -2.64 11.90
CA SER A 17 -2.48 -3.96 11.60
C SER A 17 -0.96 -3.96 11.53
N SER A 18 -0.29 -2.80 11.68
CA SER A 18 1.17 -2.70 11.65
C SER A 18 1.77 -2.92 13.04
N ILE A 19 2.84 -3.72 13.12
CA ILE A 19 3.64 -3.83 14.34
C ILE A 19 4.56 -2.61 14.50
N VAL A 20 5.11 -2.12 13.38
CA VAL A 20 5.96 -0.92 13.35
C VAL A 20 5.41 0.05 12.31
N TRP A 21 4.96 1.21 12.78
CA TRP A 21 4.34 2.24 11.96
C TRP A 21 5.34 3.25 11.38
N GLY A 22 6.35 2.74 10.67
CA GLY A 22 7.41 3.56 10.06
C GLY A 22 7.25 3.70 8.55
N MET A 23 7.59 2.64 7.83
CA MET A 23 7.60 2.65 6.36
C MET A 23 6.23 2.93 5.74
N PRO A 24 5.12 2.33 6.19
CA PRO A 24 3.82 2.61 5.58
C PRO A 24 3.38 4.06 5.84
N LYS A 25 3.61 4.58 7.05
CA LYS A 25 3.38 6.00 7.39
C LYS A 25 4.14 6.93 6.45
N ALA A 26 5.44 6.69 6.25
CA ALA A 26 6.26 7.48 5.35
C ALA A 26 5.73 7.44 3.90
N ALA A 27 5.23 6.30 3.42
CA ALA A 27 4.62 6.20 2.10
C ALA A 27 3.32 7.03 1.99
N ILE A 28 2.52 7.09 3.06
CA ILE A 28 1.28 7.88 3.14
C ILE A 28 1.59 9.38 3.16
N ASP A 29 2.50 9.82 4.04
CA ASP A 29 2.90 11.23 4.18
C ASP A 29 3.47 11.78 2.88
N ASN A 30 4.21 10.95 2.14
CA ASN A 30 4.73 11.28 0.81
C ASN A 30 3.69 11.19 -0.32
N LYS A 31 2.41 10.96 -0.01
CA LYS A 31 1.32 10.70 -0.99
C LYS A 31 1.67 9.61 -2.01
N ALA A 32 2.56 8.69 -1.62
CA ALA A 32 3.07 7.65 -2.48
C ALA A 32 2.14 6.45 -2.58
N ALA A 33 1.29 6.21 -1.57
CA ALA A 33 0.24 5.19 -1.60
C ALA A 33 -0.97 5.67 -2.43
N CYS A 34 -1.63 4.73 -3.11
CA CYS A 34 -2.96 4.93 -3.70
C CYS A 34 -4.06 4.58 -2.70
N GLU A 35 -3.87 3.52 -1.91
CA GLU A 35 -4.79 3.09 -0.86
C GLU A 35 -4.03 2.69 0.41
N VAL A 36 -4.72 2.79 1.56
CA VAL A 36 -4.25 2.34 2.86
C VAL A 36 -5.21 1.27 3.38
N MET A 37 -4.70 0.12 3.79
CA MET A 37 -5.55 -1.02 4.17
C MET A 37 -4.87 -1.97 5.15
N SER A 38 -5.66 -2.85 5.77
CA SER A 38 -5.13 -3.87 6.69
C SER A 38 -4.31 -4.92 5.97
N LEU A 39 -3.40 -5.55 6.70
CA LEU A 39 -2.58 -6.66 6.20
C LEU A 39 -3.44 -7.79 5.60
N GLU A 40 -4.54 -8.12 6.27
CA GLU A 40 -5.49 -9.15 5.78
C GLU A 40 -6.12 -8.76 4.45
N SER A 41 -6.44 -7.49 4.24
CA SER A 41 -7.06 -7.01 3.00
C SER A 41 -6.09 -7.00 1.82
N MET A 42 -4.78 -6.89 2.08
CA MET A 42 -3.76 -6.84 1.01
C MET A 42 -3.76 -8.09 0.13
N ILE A 43 -4.14 -9.26 0.67
CA ILE A 43 -4.24 -10.50 -0.11
C ILE A 43 -5.20 -10.33 -1.31
N ASN A 44 -6.28 -9.57 -1.12
CA ASN A 44 -7.29 -9.37 -2.16
C ASN A 44 -6.75 -8.49 -3.29
N ILE A 45 -5.94 -7.48 -2.94
CA ILE A 45 -5.26 -6.65 -3.93
C ILE A 45 -4.23 -7.46 -4.70
N ILE A 46 -3.40 -8.25 -4.03
CA ILE A 46 -2.40 -9.08 -4.70
C ILE A 46 -3.08 -10.05 -5.67
N LYS A 47 -4.14 -10.74 -5.25
CA LYS A 47 -4.91 -11.64 -6.13
C LYS A 47 -5.48 -10.90 -7.35
N LYS A 48 -6.07 -9.72 -7.13
CA LYS A 48 -6.64 -8.90 -8.21
C LYS A 48 -5.61 -8.59 -9.30
N TYR A 49 -4.39 -8.20 -8.92
CA TYR A 49 -3.36 -7.77 -9.89
C TYR A 49 -2.43 -8.91 -10.36
N SER A 50 -2.31 -10.02 -9.63
CA SER A 50 -1.46 -11.17 -10.02
C SER A 50 -2.12 -12.13 -11.00
N LEU A 51 -3.46 -12.08 -11.12
CA LEU A 51 -4.25 -12.92 -12.02
C LEU A 51 -4.72 -12.16 -13.27
N SER A 52 -4.22 -10.94 -13.47
CA SER A 52 -4.46 -10.09 -14.65
C SER A 52 -3.27 -10.16 -15.59
#